data_AF-A0A8T4GAB3-F1
#
_entry.id   AF-A0A8T4GAB3-F1
#
_cell.length_a   1.000
_cell.length_b   1.000
_cell.length_c   1.000
_cell.angle_alpha   90.00
_cell.angle_beta   90.00
_cell.angle_gamma   90.00
#
_symmetry.space_group_name_H-M   'P 1'
#
loop_
_entity.id
_entity.type
_entity.pdbx_description
1 polymer ?
#
loop_
_entity_poly.entity_id
_entity_poly.type
_entity_poly.pdbx_seq_one_letter_code
_entity_poly.pdbx_strand_id
1 'polypeptide(L)'
;MKIGVKYCGGCNPEYRREGVEEVLRKHFKIFYSEDVDILILINGCRKACLAEEVEHPNILVVDSPMSEEEIVRKVEDAMKELRES
;
A
#
# COMPACT_ATOMS: atom_id res chain seq x y z
N MET A 1 2.74 11.09 10.11
CA MET A 1 2.65 9.67 9.78
C MET A 1 3.55 9.39 8.59
N LYS A 2 4.45 8.42 8.74
CA LYS A 2 5.31 7.89 7.69
C LYS A 2 4.57 6.75 7.00
N ILE A 3 4.49 6.80 5.67
CA ILE A 3 3.87 5.74 4.87
C ILE A 3 4.97 5.05 4.07
N GLY A 4 5.10 3.75 4.23
CA GLY A 4 6.02 2.90 3.47
C GLY A 4 5.31 2.25 2.30
N VAL A 5 6.06 1.94 1.25
CA VAL A 5 5.56 1.13 0.12
C VAL A 5 6.49 -0.05 -0.13
N LYS A 6 5.88 -1.23 -0.37
CA LYS A 6 6.59 -2.44 -0.81
C LYS A 6 5.78 -3.14 -1.90
N TYR A 7 6.50 -3.71 -2.87
CA TYR A 7 5.91 -4.30 -4.07
C TYR A 7 6.11 -5.80 -4.10
N CYS A 8 5.09 -6.52 -4.57
CA CYS A 8 5.23 -7.93 -4.91
C CYS A 8 6.09 -8.09 -6.18
N GLY A 9 6.98 -9.08 -6.17
CA GLY A 9 8.02 -9.34 -7.19
C GLY A 9 7.56 -9.77 -8.58
N GLY A 10 6.30 -9.54 -8.98
CA GLY A 10 6.00 -9.55 -10.41
C GLY A 10 5.07 -10.61 -10.98
N CYS A 11 4.42 -11.43 -10.16
CA CYS A 11 3.64 -12.60 -10.65
C CYS A 11 2.60 -12.27 -11.75
N ASN A 12 2.13 -11.03 -11.83
CA ASN A 12 1.29 -10.56 -12.94
C ASN A 12 1.92 -9.32 -13.61
N PRO A 13 2.48 -9.44 -14.82
CA PRO A 13 3.11 -8.33 -15.54
C PRO A 13 2.10 -7.33 -16.14
N GLU A 14 0.81 -7.68 -16.26
CA GLU A 14 -0.21 -6.78 -16.82
C GLU A 14 -0.77 -5.78 -15.80
N TYR A 15 -0.62 -6.06 -14.50
CA TYR A 15 -1.03 -5.13 -13.45
C TYR A 15 0.00 -4.00 -13.30
N ARG A 16 -0.39 -2.80 -13.71
CA ARG A 16 0.42 -1.56 -13.59
C ARG A 16 0.44 -1.08 -12.14
N ARG A 17 1.36 -1.63 -11.35
CA ARG A 17 1.62 -1.26 -9.94
C ARG A 17 2.03 0.20 -9.80
N GLU A 18 2.63 0.73 -10.86
CA GLU A 18 3.07 2.12 -11.00
C GLU A 18 1.90 3.09 -10.80
N GLY A 19 0.68 2.75 -11.26
CA GLY A 19 -0.48 3.64 -11.10
C GLY A 19 -0.88 3.84 -9.64
N VAL A 20 -0.77 2.80 -8.81
CA VAL A 20 -1.05 2.90 -7.38
C VAL A 20 0.01 3.76 -6.70
N GLU A 21 1.29 3.55 -7.02
CA GLU A 21 2.37 4.36 -6.47
C GLU A 21 2.27 5.82 -6.89
N GLU A 22 1.95 6.11 -8.14
CA GLU A 22 1.76 7.48 -8.64
C GLU A 22 0.68 8.21 -7.84
N VAL A 23 -0.47 7.56 -7.62
CA VAL A 23 -1.53 8.08 -6.76
C VAL A 23 -1.01 8.34 -5.34
N LEU A 24 -0.30 7.39 -4.75
CA LEU A 24 0.24 7.54 -3.39
C LEU A 24 1.23 8.71 -3.31
N ARG A 25 2.12 8.88 -4.29
CA ARG A 25 3.08 9.99 -4.36
C ARG A 25 2.42 11.35 -4.57
N LYS A 26 1.28 11.38 -5.27
CA LYS A 26 0.51 12.60 -5.53
C LYS A 26 -0.13 13.15 -4.25
N HIS A 27 -0.61 12.27 -3.37
CA HIS A 27 -1.38 12.65 -2.18
C HIS A 27 -0.60 12.55 -0.87
N PHE A 28 0.44 11.71 -0.81
CA PHE A 28 1.16 11.40 0.42
C PHE A 28 2.67 11.43 0.24
N LYS A 29 3.39 11.72 1.34
CA LYS A 29 4.84 11.54 1.40
C LYS A 29 5.16 10.08 1.70
N ILE A 30 5.60 9.35 0.68
CA ILE A 30 5.99 7.94 0.79
C ILE A 30 7.48 7.78 1.13
N PHE A 31 7.80 6.68 1.79
CA PHE A 31 9.15 6.24 2.16
C PHE A 31 9.39 4.82 1.64
N TYR A 32 10.61 4.54 1.19
CA TYR A 32 11.03 3.19 0.80
C TYR A 32 11.69 2.49 1.98
N SER A 33 10.92 2.32 3.05
CA SER A 33 11.34 1.71 4.31
C SER A 33 10.17 0.97 4.94
N GLU A 34 10.48 -0.07 5.70
CA GLU A 34 9.51 -0.78 6.54
C GLU A 34 9.42 -0.14 7.95
N ASP A 35 10.34 0.75 8.32
CA ASP A 35 10.27 1.56 9.54
C ASP A 35 9.35 2.78 9.33
N VAL A 36 8.05 2.51 9.29
CA VAL A 36 6.98 3.46 8.98
C VAL A 36 5.76 3.23 9.88
N ASP A 37 4.81 4.15 9.88
CA ASP A 37 3.58 3.98 10.68
C ASP A 37 2.59 3.06 9.97
N ILE A 38 2.51 3.16 8.64
CA ILE A 38 1.67 2.32 7.76
C ILE A 38 2.53 1.79 6.62
N LEU A 39 2.51 0.47 6.39
CA LEU A 39 3.18 -0.16 5.27
C LEU A 39 2.15 -0.60 4.21
N ILE A 40 2.24 -0.03 3.02
CA ILE A 40 1.36 -0.36 1.90
C ILE A 40 2.01 -1.45 1.04
N LEU A 41 1.32 -2.58 0.91
CA LEU A 41 1.75 -3.72 0.11
C LEU A 41 1.02 -3.71 -1.23
N ILE A 42 1.73 -3.30 -2.29
CA ILE A 42 1.21 -3.25 -3.66
C ILE A 42 1.47 -4.60 -4.33
N ASN A 43 0.41 -5.41 -4.40
CA ASN A 43 0.43 -6.76 -4.95
C ASN A 43 -0.09 -6.76 -6.39
N GLY A 44 0.62 -7.46 -7.28
CA GLY A 44 0.20 -7.60 -8.68
C GLY A 44 -0.96 -8.59 -8.90
N CYS A 45 -1.34 -9.34 -7.87
CA CYS A 45 -2.42 -10.33 -7.96
C CYS A 45 -3.09 -10.52 -6.59
N ARG A 46 -4.32 -11.05 -6.62
CA ARG A 46 -5.15 -11.34 -5.44
C ARG A 46 -4.57 -12.39 -4.48
N LYS A 47 -3.53 -13.13 -4.91
CA LYS A 47 -2.85 -14.07 -4.01
C LYS A 47 -2.14 -13.33 -2.87
N ALA A 48 -1.73 -12.08 -3.10
CA ALA A 48 -1.14 -11.20 -2.10
C ALA A 48 -0.02 -11.84 -1.26
N CYS A 49 0.85 -12.66 -1.87
CA CYS A 49 1.89 -13.42 -1.16
C CYS A 49 2.77 -12.53 -0.26
N LEU A 50 2.97 -11.27 -0.64
CA LEU A 50 3.74 -10.32 0.14
C LEU A 50 3.15 -10.07 1.54
N ALA A 51 1.83 -10.20 1.69
CA ALA A 51 1.16 -10.07 2.97
C ALA A 51 1.44 -11.25 3.92
N GLU A 52 1.86 -12.40 3.40
CA GLU A 52 2.30 -13.55 4.21
C GLU A 52 3.78 -13.45 4.59
N GLU A 53 4.58 -12.72 3.81
CA GLU A 53 6.03 -12.58 3.99
C GLU A 53 6.43 -11.38 4.86
N VAL A 54 5.53 -10.42 5.04
CA VAL A 54 5.82 -9.14 5.70
C VAL A 54 5.02 -9.03 6.99
N GLU A 55 5.73 -8.91 8.10
CA GLU A 55 5.15 -8.59 9.39
C GLU A 55 5.32 -7.11 9.69
N HIS A 56 4.22 -6.37 9.79
CA HIS A 56 4.21 -4.97 10.17
C HIS A 56 2.91 -4.69 10.95
N PRO A 57 2.93 -3.86 12.03
CA PRO A 57 1.76 -3.64 12.87
C PRO A 57 0.54 -3.10 12.11
N ASN A 58 0.78 -2.28 11.09
CA ASN A 58 -0.27 -1.66 10.29
C ASN A 58 0.03 -1.89 8.80
N ILE A 59 -0.65 -2.86 8.20
CA ILE A 59 -0.51 -3.21 6.79
C ILE A 59 -1.76 -2.80 6.03
N LEU A 60 -1.57 -2.12 4.90
CA LEU A 60 -2.63 -1.90 3.91
C LEU A 60 -2.30 -2.64 2.62
N VAL A 61 -3.14 -3.59 2.23
CA VAL A 61 -2.94 -4.39 1.01
C VAL A 61 -3.72 -3.79 -0.16
N VAL A 62 -3.04 -3.57 -1.28
CA VAL A 62 -3.64 -3.23 -2.59
C VAL A 62 -3.29 -4.37 -3.55
N ASP A 63 -4.27 -5.21 -3.89
CA ASP A 63 -4.08 -6.46 -4.65
C ASP A 63 -4.91 -6.55 -5.94
N SER A 64 -5.62 -5.47 -6.23
CA SER A 64 -6.60 -5.36 -7.30
C SER A 64 -6.62 -3.93 -7.86
N PRO A 65 -7.12 -3.72 -9.09
CA PRO A 65 -7.28 -2.37 -9.62
C PRO A 65 -8.28 -1.58 -8.76
N MET A 66 -7.91 -0.37 -8.37
CA MET A 66 -8.72 0.56 -7.57
C MET A 66 -8.63 1.95 -8.19
N SER A 67 -9.66 2.77 -8.03
CA SER A 67 -9.62 4.17 -8.43
C SER A 67 -8.68 5.00 -7.54
N GLU A 68 -8.32 6.20 -8.00
CA GLU A 68 -7.53 7.15 -7.21
C GLU A 68 -8.23 7.45 -5.87
N GLU A 69 -9.55 7.71 -5.92
CA GLU A 69 -10.35 8.02 -4.73
C GLU A 69 -10.40 6.84 -3.75
N GLU A 70 -10.49 5.61 -4.24
CA GLU A 70 -10.50 4.41 -3.40
C GLU A 70 -9.16 4.22 -2.67
N ILE A 71 -8.05 4.43 -3.36
CA ILE A 71 -6.70 4.33 -2.78
C ILE A 71 -6.52 5.39 -1.68
N VAL A 72 -6.82 6.65 -2.00
CA VAL A 72 -6.68 7.77 -1.05
C VAL A 72 -7.53 7.54 0.18
N ARG A 73 -8.81 7.18 0.00
CA ARG A 73 -9.73 6.93 1.11
C ARG A 73 -9.23 5.81 2.02
N LYS A 74 -8.77 4.69 1.47
CA LYS A 74 -8.23 3.57 2.26
C LYS A 74 -7.04 4.00 3.12
N VAL A 75 -6.14 4.81 2.58
CA VAL A 75 -4.98 5.33 3.33
C VAL A 75 -5.44 6.29 4.41
N GLU A 76 -6.36 7.22 4.13
CA GLU A 76 -6.88 8.15 5.12
C GLU A 76 -7.62 7.47 6.26
N ASP A 77 -8.42 6.45 5.97
CA ASP A 77 -9.15 5.68 6.97
C ASP A 77 -8.17 4.92 7.87
N ALA A 78 -7.17 4.24 7.29
CA ALA A 78 -6.07 3.63 8.06
C ALA A 78 -5.30 4.66 8.91
N MET A 79 -5.13 5.88 8.40
CA MET A 79 -4.47 6.96 9.13
C MET A 79 -5.29 7.44 10.34
N LYS A 80 -6.62 7.45 10.24
CA LYS A 80 -7.51 7.83 11.34
C LYS A 80 -7.54 6.76 12.43
N GLU A 81 -7.70 5.49 12.04
CA GLU A 81 -7.70 4.36 12.97
C GLU A 81 -6.44 4.34 13.86
N LEU A 82 -5.28 4.62 13.25
CA LEU A 82 -3.99 4.71 13.96
C LEU A 82 -3.88 5.89 14.93
N ARG A 83 -4.62 6.97 14.72
CA ARG A 83 -4.64 8.14 15.63
C ARG A 83 -5.59 7.94 16.80
N GLU A 84 -6.58 7.07 16.62
CA GLU A 84 -7.63 6.78 17.60
C GLU A 84 -7.30 5.55 18.47
N SER A 85 -6.23 4.82 18.13
CA SER A 85 -5.68 3.66 18.87
C SER A 85 -4.57 4.07 19.84
#